data_AF-A0AA95M8L2-F1
#
_entry.id   AF-A0AA95M8L2-F1
#
_cell.length_a   1.000
_cell.length_b   1.000
_cell.length_c   1.000
_cell.angle_alpha   90.00
_cell.angle_beta   90.00
_cell.angle_gamma   90.00
#
_symmetry.space_group_name_H-M   'P 1'
#
loop_
_entity.id
_entity.type
_entity.pdbx_description
1 polymer ?
#
loop_
_entity_poly.entity_id
_entity_poly.type
_entity_poly.pdbx_seq_one_letter_code
_entity_poly.pdbx_strand_id
1 'polypeptide(L)'
;MYFFISISDDVRSTQLAFNKHSKTRQLVLGALFASIAAVLQAAGGFLPGIGYFISPFATAPILFCTMLSLPVGLMSFFLTNLLLLVLQPSELIVFPFTTGLLGFGTGVAFYVFKKRISIIGSGAILLTLGIISLLYGFSFPVLGPAVSDTFSVLITGGIFLFAFIYNWIWVDIGLIFFKRLNFYFNNQ
;
A
#
# COMPACT_ATOMS: atom_id res chain seq x y z
N MET A 1 15.97 -19.64 -5.86
CA MET A 1 14.64 -20.28 -5.69
C MET A 1 13.78 -19.58 -4.62
N TYR A 2 13.89 -18.25 -4.45
CA TYR A 2 13.21 -17.48 -3.38
C TYR A 2 11.94 -16.74 -3.87
N PHE A 3 11.93 -16.32 -5.14
CA PHE A 3 10.81 -15.58 -5.75
C PHE A 3 9.64 -16.47 -6.21
N PHE A 4 9.88 -17.78 -6.33
CA PHE A 4 8.88 -18.77 -6.75
C PHE A 4 8.20 -19.50 -5.59
N ILE A 5 8.55 -19.15 -4.35
CA ILE A 5 7.91 -19.71 -3.16
C ILE A 5 6.43 -19.31 -3.20
N SER A 6 5.55 -20.29 -3.02
CA SER A 6 4.13 -20.03 -2.86
C SER A 6 3.88 -19.31 -1.55
N ILE A 7 3.01 -18.30 -1.58
CA ILE A 7 2.50 -17.68 -0.35
C ILE A 7 1.94 -18.79 0.53
N SER A 8 2.35 -18.80 1.79
CA SER A 8 2.04 -19.89 2.71
C SER A 8 0.56 -19.92 3.07
N ASP A 9 0.08 -21.11 3.40
CA ASP A 9 -1.25 -21.33 3.99
C ASP A 9 -1.50 -20.45 5.23
N ASP A 10 -0.44 -19.93 5.86
CA ASP A 10 -0.48 -18.99 6.99
C ASP A 10 -1.24 -17.70 6.70
N VAL A 11 -1.13 -17.16 5.47
CA VAL A 11 -1.84 -15.92 5.11
C VAL A 11 -3.34 -16.20 5.06
N ARG A 12 -3.73 -17.35 4.48
CA ARG A 12 -5.12 -17.76 4.35
C ARG A 12 -5.74 -18.14 5.69
N SER A 13 -5.01 -18.84 6.55
CA SER A 13 -5.49 -19.16 7.91
C SER A 13 -5.76 -17.89 8.71
N THR A 14 -4.86 -16.90 8.63
CA THR A 14 -5.02 -15.60 9.30
C THR A 14 -6.24 -14.84 8.78
N GLN A 15 -6.46 -14.83 7.46
CA GLN A 15 -7.66 -14.21 6.85
C GLN A 15 -8.95 -14.87 7.32
N LEU A 16 -8.98 -16.21 7.38
CA LEU A 16 -10.14 -16.96 7.88
C LEU A 16 -10.40 -16.68 9.36
N ALA A 17 -9.35 -16.63 10.19
CA ALA A 17 -9.46 -16.29 11.61
C ALA A 17 -10.02 -14.86 11.79
N PHE A 18 -9.50 -13.89 11.04
CA PHE A 18 -9.98 -12.52 11.07
C PHE A 18 -11.46 -12.40 10.68
N ASN A 19 -11.88 -13.15 9.65
CA ASN A 19 -13.26 -13.14 9.17
C ASN A 19 -14.28 -13.72 10.17
N LYS A 20 -13.84 -14.53 11.15
CA LYS A 20 -14.68 -15.03 12.26
C LYS A 20 -15.00 -13.96 13.31
N HIS A 21 -14.26 -12.86 13.36
CA HIS A 21 -14.57 -11.76 14.27
C HIS A 21 -15.87 -11.04 13.90
N SER A 22 -16.48 -10.36 14.87
CA SER A 22 -17.67 -9.54 14.65
C SER A 22 -17.39 -8.41 13.65
N LYS A 23 -18.42 -8.03 12.88
CA LYS A 23 -18.31 -6.94 11.90
C LYS A 23 -17.89 -5.61 12.54
N THR A 24 -18.38 -5.32 13.75
CA THR A 24 -17.96 -4.15 14.52
C THR A 24 -16.45 -4.16 14.79
N ARG A 25 -15.88 -5.29 15.21
CA ARG A 25 -14.44 -5.40 15.47
C ARG A 25 -13.61 -5.20 14.21
N GLN A 26 -14.07 -5.76 13.08
CA GLN A 26 -13.41 -5.58 11.79
C GLN A 26 -13.42 -4.11 11.35
N LEU A 27 -14.56 -3.42 11.49
CA LEU A 27 -14.69 -2.00 11.16
C LEU A 27 -13.82 -1.11 12.05
N VAL A 28 -13.78 -1.36 13.36
CA VAL A 28 -12.93 -0.61 14.30
C VAL A 28 -11.45 -0.75 13.93
N LEU A 29 -11.00 -1.97 13.59
CA LEU A 29 -9.63 -2.19 13.14
C LEU A 29 -9.34 -1.49 11.80
N GLY A 30 -10.28 -1.55 10.85
CA GLY A 30 -10.17 -0.80 9.59
C GLY A 30 -10.05 0.71 9.82
N ALA A 31 -10.91 1.29 10.65
CA ALA A 31 -10.85 2.71 11.00
C ALA A 31 -9.54 3.09 11.69
N LEU A 32 -9.00 2.23 12.55
CA LEU A 32 -7.69 2.43 13.18
C LEU A 32 -6.57 2.46 12.13
N PHE A 33 -6.51 1.49 11.22
CA PHE A 33 -5.51 1.46 10.15
C PHE A 33 -5.66 2.68 9.21
N ALA A 34 -6.90 3.05 8.87
CA ALA A 34 -7.17 4.22 8.05
C ALA A 34 -6.67 5.52 8.69
N SER A 35 -6.89 5.67 10.00
CA SER A 35 -6.44 6.83 10.78
C SER A 35 -4.92 6.91 10.85
N ILE A 36 -4.24 5.78 11.09
CA ILE A 36 -2.77 5.71 11.08
C ILE A 36 -2.24 6.07 9.69
N ALA A 37 -2.82 5.52 8.62
CA ALA A 37 -2.44 5.86 7.24
C ALA A 37 -2.60 7.36 6.95
N ALA A 38 -3.72 7.97 7.40
CA ALA A 38 -3.97 9.39 7.19
C ALA A 38 -2.93 10.26 7.89
N VAL A 39 -2.58 9.96 9.14
CA VAL A 39 -1.56 10.70 9.89
C VAL A 39 -0.18 10.54 9.25
N LEU A 40 0.21 9.32 8.89
CA LEU A 40 1.50 9.07 8.24
C LEU A 40 1.60 9.77 6.89
N GLN A 41 0.55 9.72 6.07
CA GLN A 41 0.54 10.38 4.78
C GLN A 41 0.57 11.89 4.92
N ALA A 42 -0.25 12.46 5.82
CA ALA A 42 -0.32 13.89 6.05
C ALA A 42 1.02 14.48 6.52
N ALA A 43 1.90 13.67 7.12
CA ALA A 43 3.26 14.10 7.46
C ALA A 43 4.03 14.66 6.25
N GLY A 44 3.79 14.13 5.03
CA GLY A 44 4.39 14.63 3.79
C GLY A 44 4.08 16.11 3.52
N GLY A 45 2.86 16.54 3.82
CA GLY A 45 2.44 17.93 3.66
C GLY A 45 2.77 18.83 4.87
N PHE A 46 2.72 18.30 6.09
CA PHE A 46 2.99 19.09 7.30
C PHE A 46 4.48 19.31 7.59
N LEU A 47 5.35 18.38 7.19
CA LEU A 47 6.79 18.42 7.46
C LEU A 47 7.57 18.34 6.15
N PRO A 48 7.74 19.45 5.41
CA PRO A 48 8.52 19.46 4.18
C PRO A 48 9.92 18.88 4.41
N GLY A 49 10.35 17.98 3.53
CA GLY A 49 11.61 17.23 3.69
C GLY A 49 11.42 15.94 4.49
N ILE A 50 11.46 16.01 5.83
CA ILE A 50 11.42 14.81 6.69
C ILE A 50 10.11 14.03 6.50
N GLY A 51 9.00 14.72 6.33
CA GLY A 51 7.68 14.14 6.09
C GLY A 51 7.60 13.27 4.84
N TYR A 52 8.39 13.58 3.79
CA TYR A 52 8.46 12.74 2.58
C TYR A 52 9.14 11.40 2.83
N PHE A 53 9.95 11.27 3.88
CA PHE A 53 10.49 9.96 4.31
C PHE A 53 9.50 9.19 5.19
N ILE A 54 8.53 9.88 5.80
CA ILE A 54 7.52 9.28 6.70
C ILE A 54 6.26 8.86 5.91
N SER A 55 5.82 9.67 4.94
CA SER A 55 4.61 9.39 4.15
C SER A 55 4.59 8.03 3.45
N PRO A 56 5.72 7.45 2.97
CA PRO A 56 5.72 6.13 2.36
C PRO A 56 5.25 5.03 3.31
N PHE A 57 5.39 5.21 4.63
CA PHE A 57 4.90 4.26 5.62
C PHE A 57 3.38 4.18 5.71
N ALA A 58 2.63 5.14 5.14
CA ALA A 58 1.17 5.06 5.00
C ALA A 58 0.72 3.86 4.14
N THR A 59 1.62 3.28 3.35
CA THR A 59 1.40 2.03 2.63
C THR A 59 1.12 0.86 3.59
N ALA A 60 1.83 0.78 4.73
CA ALA A 60 1.76 -0.37 5.63
C ALA A 60 0.36 -0.60 6.22
N PRO A 61 -0.29 0.42 6.83
CA PRO A 61 -1.63 0.24 7.39
C PRO A 61 -2.66 -0.24 6.35
N ILE A 62 -2.62 0.32 5.13
CA ILE A 62 -3.55 -0.07 4.06
C ILE A 62 -3.24 -1.47 3.55
N LEU A 63 -1.96 -1.79 3.37
CA LEU A 63 -1.51 -3.13 2.97
C LEU A 63 -1.99 -4.17 3.96
N PHE A 64 -1.67 -4.01 5.24
CA PHE A 64 -2.02 -5.00 6.26
C PHE A 64 -3.53 -5.14 6.42
N CYS A 65 -4.26 -4.02 6.41
CA CYS A 65 -5.71 -4.05 6.48
C CYS A 65 -6.32 -4.80 5.29
N THR A 66 -5.84 -4.51 4.08
CA THR A 66 -6.32 -5.17 2.87
C THR A 66 -5.99 -6.65 2.89
N MET A 67 -4.76 -7.04 3.28
CA MET A 67 -4.35 -8.44 3.40
C MET A 67 -5.18 -9.23 4.43
N LEU A 68 -5.73 -8.58 5.46
CA LEU A 68 -6.60 -9.22 6.46
C LEU A 68 -8.02 -9.43 5.90
N SER A 69 -8.58 -8.42 5.26
CA SER A 69 -9.90 -8.48 4.64
C SER A 69 -10.04 -7.45 3.53
N LEU A 70 -10.28 -7.91 2.30
CA LEU A 70 -10.43 -7.03 1.13
C LEU A 70 -11.53 -5.96 1.29
N PRO A 71 -12.76 -6.28 1.78
CA PRO A 71 -13.78 -5.25 2.01
C PRO A 71 -13.35 -4.20 3.04
N VAL A 72 -12.70 -4.61 4.13
CA VAL A 72 -12.26 -3.68 5.19
C VAL A 72 -11.07 -2.84 4.71
N GLY A 73 -10.17 -3.42 3.92
CA GLY A 73 -9.07 -2.70 3.26
C GLY A 73 -9.58 -1.62 2.31
N LEU A 74 -10.59 -1.94 1.50
CA LEU A 74 -11.23 -0.98 0.60
C LEU A 74 -11.89 0.16 1.38
N MET A 75 -12.65 -0.17 2.43
CA MET A 75 -13.26 0.84 3.31
C MET A 75 -12.19 1.72 3.97
N SER A 76 -11.09 1.12 4.43
CA SER A 76 -9.98 1.86 5.04
C SER A 76 -9.30 2.79 4.05
N PHE A 77 -9.08 2.36 2.81
CA PHE A 77 -8.52 3.19 1.75
C PHE A 77 -9.40 4.42 1.48
N PHE A 78 -10.72 4.25 1.33
CA PHE A 78 -11.64 5.38 1.14
C PHE A 78 -11.67 6.30 2.36
N LEU A 79 -11.73 5.73 3.57
CA LEU A 79 -11.73 6.51 4.80
C LEU A 79 -10.45 7.33 4.95
N THR A 80 -9.28 6.79 4.61
CA THR A 80 -8.02 7.55 4.63
C THR A 80 -8.09 8.75 3.68
N ASN A 81 -8.63 8.57 2.47
CA ASN A 81 -8.82 9.71 1.54
C ASN A 81 -9.75 10.78 2.11
N LEU A 82 -10.88 10.38 2.75
CA LEU A 82 -11.78 11.33 3.41
C LEU A 82 -11.10 12.07 4.57
N LEU A 83 -10.27 11.38 5.35
CA LEU A 83 -9.50 12.01 6.43
C LEU A 83 -8.44 12.97 5.86
N LEU A 84 -7.75 12.61 4.78
CA LEU A 84 -6.77 13.48 4.12
C LEU A 84 -7.42 14.71 3.50
N LEU A 85 -8.64 14.61 2.97
CA LEU A 85 -9.41 15.77 2.51
C LEU A 85 -9.61 16.80 3.63
N VAL A 86 -9.74 16.35 4.88
CA VAL A 86 -9.89 17.25 6.04
C VAL A 86 -8.54 17.72 6.58
N LEU A 87 -7.56 16.81 6.69
CA LEU A 87 -6.27 17.09 7.33
C LEU A 87 -5.29 17.83 6.43
N GLN A 88 -5.10 17.34 5.21
CA GLN A 88 -4.09 17.84 4.28
C GLN A 88 -4.51 17.57 2.82
N PRO A 89 -5.35 18.44 2.23
CA PRO A 89 -5.90 18.24 0.89
C PRO A 89 -4.86 18.05 -0.22
N SER A 90 -3.64 18.58 -0.05
CA SER A 90 -2.56 18.40 -1.03
C SER A 90 -2.16 16.93 -1.21
N GLU A 91 -2.26 16.13 -0.14
CA GLU A 91 -1.92 14.70 -0.16
C GLU A 91 -3.04 13.84 -0.74
N LEU A 92 -4.24 14.40 -0.94
CA LEU A 92 -5.38 13.69 -1.54
C LEU A 92 -5.12 13.31 -3.00
N ILE A 93 -4.24 14.03 -3.69
CA ILE A 93 -3.82 13.69 -5.05
C ILE A 93 -2.72 12.63 -5.01
N VAL A 94 -1.82 12.68 -4.04
CA VAL A 94 -0.66 11.78 -3.98
C VAL A 94 -1.05 10.39 -3.48
N PHE A 95 -1.77 10.31 -2.36
CA PHE A 95 -2.10 9.06 -1.68
C PHE A 95 -2.84 8.02 -2.55
N PRO A 96 -3.99 8.35 -3.18
CA PRO A 96 -4.77 7.35 -3.92
C PRO A 96 -4.10 6.85 -5.19
N PHE A 97 -3.04 7.52 -5.65
CA PHE A 97 -2.27 7.10 -6.82
C PHE A 97 -0.92 6.48 -6.45
N THR A 98 -0.40 6.69 -5.25
CA THR A 98 0.92 6.19 -4.86
C THR A 98 0.85 5.22 -3.67
N THR A 99 1.08 5.70 -2.46
CA THR A 99 1.20 4.91 -1.22
C THR A 99 -0.06 4.10 -0.93
N GLY A 100 -1.24 4.74 -1.05
CA GLY A 100 -2.52 4.09 -0.88
C GLY A 100 -2.79 3.04 -1.96
N LEU A 101 -2.54 3.38 -3.23
CA LEU A 101 -2.76 2.47 -4.36
C LEU A 101 -1.86 1.24 -4.27
N LEU A 102 -0.59 1.43 -3.91
CA LEU A 102 0.35 0.35 -3.70
C LEU A 102 -0.09 -0.54 -2.55
N GLY A 103 -0.43 0.04 -1.40
CA GLY A 103 -0.85 -0.72 -0.23
C GLY A 103 -2.09 -1.57 -0.53
N PHE A 104 -3.10 -0.97 -1.13
CA PHE A 104 -4.32 -1.66 -1.51
C PHE A 104 -4.05 -2.71 -2.61
N GLY A 105 -3.37 -2.32 -3.69
CA GLY A 105 -3.08 -3.17 -4.84
C GLY A 105 -2.24 -4.40 -4.49
N THR A 106 -1.17 -4.21 -3.72
CA THR A 106 -0.34 -5.31 -3.21
C THR A 106 -1.14 -6.18 -2.25
N GLY A 107 -1.98 -5.59 -1.38
CA GLY A 107 -2.88 -6.33 -0.51
C GLY A 107 -3.86 -7.24 -1.28
N VAL A 108 -4.49 -6.72 -2.34
CA VAL A 108 -5.35 -7.51 -3.25
C VAL A 108 -4.55 -8.60 -3.96
N ALA A 109 -3.32 -8.30 -4.39
CA ALA A 109 -2.46 -9.27 -5.04
C ALA A 109 -2.13 -10.48 -4.15
N PHE A 110 -2.08 -10.32 -2.82
CA PHE A 110 -1.97 -11.44 -1.88
C PHE A 110 -3.20 -12.37 -1.87
N TYR A 111 -4.38 -11.91 -2.26
CA TYR A 111 -5.56 -12.76 -2.41
C TYR A 111 -5.60 -13.48 -3.76
N VAL A 112 -5.22 -12.77 -4.82
CA VAL A 112 -5.37 -13.25 -6.21
C VAL A 112 -4.22 -14.16 -6.61
N PHE A 113 -2.98 -13.77 -6.31
CA PHE A 113 -1.80 -14.50 -6.74
C PHE A 113 -1.30 -15.45 -5.66
N LYS A 114 -0.71 -16.57 -6.09
CA LYS A 114 -0.05 -17.53 -5.19
C LYS A 114 1.46 -17.38 -5.16
N LYS A 115 2.05 -16.74 -6.17
CA LYS A 115 3.50 -16.62 -6.33
C LYS A 115 3.97 -15.24 -5.92
N ARG A 116 5.02 -15.18 -5.11
CA ARG A 116 5.60 -13.93 -4.61
C ARG A 116 5.99 -12.96 -5.72
N ILE A 117 6.63 -13.44 -6.80
CA ILE A 117 7.00 -12.58 -7.93
C ILE A 117 5.81 -11.89 -8.60
N SER A 118 4.66 -12.55 -8.66
CA SER A 118 3.44 -11.98 -9.24
C SER A 118 2.85 -10.88 -8.37
N ILE A 119 2.95 -11.00 -7.04
CA ILE A 119 2.55 -9.94 -6.10
C ILE A 119 3.47 -8.73 -6.25
N ILE A 120 4.79 -8.96 -6.28
CA ILE A 120 5.78 -7.90 -6.44
C ILE A 120 5.55 -7.17 -7.76
N GLY A 121 5.41 -7.92 -8.86
CA GLY A 121 5.19 -7.35 -10.19
C GLY A 121 3.88 -6.58 -10.32
N SER A 122 2.77 -7.10 -9.79
CA SER A 122 1.47 -6.42 -9.88
C SER A 122 1.43 -5.10 -9.10
N GLY A 123 1.96 -5.07 -7.88
CA GLY A 123 2.05 -3.81 -7.14
C GLY A 123 3.04 -2.82 -7.77
N ALA A 124 4.14 -3.30 -8.37
CA ALA A 124 5.07 -2.45 -9.11
C ALA A 124 4.41 -1.81 -10.33
N ILE A 125 3.63 -2.58 -11.10
CA ILE A 125 2.85 -2.08 -12.23
C ILE A 125 1.84 -1.03 -11.75
N LEU A 126 1.09 -1.31 -10.68
CA LEU A 126 0.10 -0.37 -10.15
C LEU A 126 0.74 0.96 -9.68
N LEU A 127 1.85 0.89 -8.96
CA LEU A 127 2.55 2.10 -8.52
C LEU A 127 3.14 2.87 -9.71
N THR A 128 3.68 2.17 -10.71
CA THR A 128 4.18 2.78 -11.93
C THR A 128 3.07 3.52 -12.66
N LEU A 129 1.91 2.89 -12.85
CA LEU A 129 0.74 3.51 -13.45
C LEU A 129 0.25 4.72 -12.65
N GLY A 130 0.26 4.62 -11.33
CA GLY A 130 -0.08 5.72 -10.43
C GLY A 130 0.85 6.92 -10.58
N ILE A 131 2.17 6.70 -10.54
CA ILE A 131 3.17 7.77 -10.71
C ILE A 131 3.08 8.38 -12.12
N ILE A 132 2.94 7.58 -13.17
CA ILE A 132 2.76 8.06 -14.55
C ILE A 132 1.49 8.91 -14.67
N SER A 133 0.39 8.48 -14.04
CA SER A 133 -0.86 9.23 -14.06
C SER A 133 -0.69 10.59 -13.38
N LEU A 134 0.04 10.67 -12.28
CA LEU A 134 0.35 11.93 -11.61
C LEU A 134 1.24 12.84 -12.45
N LEU A 135 2.33 12.31 -13.01
CA LEU A 135 3.32 13.09 -13.77
C LEU A 135 2.74 13.62 -15.09
N TYR A 136 2.08 12.77 -15.87
CA TYR A 136 1.65 13.14 -17.23
C TYR A 136 0.14 13.42 -17.35
N GLY A 137 -0.69 12.90 -16.44
CA GLY A 137 -2.13 13.13 -16.46
C GLY A 137 -2.54 14.37 -15.65
N PHE A 138 -2.01 14.51 -14.44
CA PHE A 138 -2.30 15.64 -13.54
C PHE A 138 -1.23 16.74 -13.56
N SER A 139 -0.13 16.54 -14.31
CA SER A 139 1.04 17.44 -14.32
C SER A 139 1.54 17.78 -12.91
N PHE A 140 1.45 16.80 -11.99
CA PHE A 140 1.83 16.96 -10.60
C PHE A 140 3.27 16.44 -10.41
N PRO A 141 4.25 17.31 -10.11
CA PRO A 141 5.67 16.94 -10.09
C PRO A 141 6.05 16.18 -8.81
N VAL A 142 5.59 14.93 -8.67
CA VAL A 142 5.87 14.07 -7.49
C VAL A 142 7.37 13.83 -7.29
N LEU A 143 8.14 13.80 -8.38
CA LEU A 143 9.58 13.56 -8.37
C LEU A 143 10.41 14.86 -8.37
N GLY A 144 9.75 15.99 -8.16
CA GLY A 144 10.36 17.32 -8.18
C GLY A 144 10.49 17.92 -9.58
N PRO A 145 10.90 19.20 -9.67
CA PRO A 145 10.93 19.97 -10.92
C PRO A 145 12.02 19.53 -11.91
N ALA A 146 12.88 18.59 -11.54
CA ALA A 146 13.96 18.08 -12.39
C ALA A 146 13.46 17.08 -13.47
N VAL A 147 12.24 16.56 -13.33
CA VAL A 147 11.65 15.64 -14.30
C VAL A 147 10.87 16.45 -15.33
N SER A 148 11.31 16.38 -16.58
CA SER A 148 10.65 17.04 -17.71
C SER A 148 9.22 16.53 -17.92
N ASP A 149 8.28 17.41 -18.27
CA ASP A 149 6.89 17.05 -18.60
C ASP A 149 6.75 16.16 -19.85
N THR A 150 7.85 15.97 -20.60
CA THR A 150 7.88 15.11 -21.78
C THR A 150 8.07 13.64 -21.40
N PHE A 151 7.21 12.77 -21.94
CA PHE A 151 7.30 11.33 -21.74
C PHE A 151 8.66 10.79 -22.21
N SER A 152 9.35 10.10 -21.31
CA SER A 152 10.62 9.42 -21.60
C SER A 152 10.55 7.96 -21.17
N VAL A 153 10.93 7.07 -22.10
CA VAL A 153 11.02 5.62 -21.85
C VAL A 153 12.05 5.33 -20.76
N LEU A 154 13.15 6.09 -20.72
CA LEU A 154 14.19 5.94 -19.71
C LEU A 154 13.68 6.27 -18.30
N ILE A 155 12.96 7.39 -18.16
CA ILE A 155 12.37 7.82 -16.88
C ILE A 155 11.32 6.81 -16.43
N THR A 156 10.48 6.35 -17.36
CA THR A 156 9.45 5.33 -17.09
C THR A 156 10.07 4.01 -16.63
N GLY A 157 11.13 3.55 -17.28
CA GLY A 157 11.89 2.36 -16.87
C GLY A 157 12.51 2.52 -15.49
N GLY A 158 13.04 3.71 -15.17
CA GLY A 158 13.56 4.03 -13.84
C GLY A 158 12.49 3.99 -12.75
N ILE A 159 11.31 4.57 -13.02
CA ILE A 159 10.14 4.53 -12.12
C ILE A 159 9.71 3.08 -11.88
N PHE A 160 9.65 2.27 -12.93
CA PHE A 160 9.28 0.87 -12.80
C PHE A 160 10.28 0.07 -11.94
N LEU A 161 11.58 0.28 -12.14
CA LEU A 161 12.63 -0.38 -11.37
C LEU A 161 12.53 0.02 -9.88
N PHE A 162 12.37 1.32 -9.61
CA PHE A 162 12.10 1.82 -8.26
C PHE A 162 10.85 1.17 -7.65
N ALA A 163 9.73 1.17 -8.38
CA ALA A 163 8.47 0.60 -7.92
C ALA A 163 8.59 -0.90 -7.61
N PHE A 164 9.38 -1.63 -8.40
CA PHE A 164 9.64 -3.04 -8.20
C PHE A 164 10.42 -3.30 -6.90
N ILE A 165 11.52 -2.57 -6.67
CA ILE A 165 12.30 -2.68 -5.43
C ILE A 165 11.46 -2.27 -4.23
N TYR A 166 10.75 -1.15 -4.34
CA TYR A 166 9.94 -0.61 -3.26
C TYR A 166 8.80 -1.56 -2.87
N ASN A 167 8.08 -2.12 -3.84
CA ASN A 167 7.03 -3.09 -3.55
C ASN A 167 7.59 -4.42 -3.02
N TRP A 168 8.78 -4.84 -3.47
CA TRP A 168 9.42 -6.03 -2.93
C TRP A 168 9.65 -5.90 -1.41
N ILE A 169 10.14 -4.77 -0.93
CA ILE A 169 10.31 -4.50 0.51
C ILE A 169 8.97 -4.68 1.25
N TRP A 170 7.88 -4.12 0.72
CA TRP A 170 6.55 -4.22 1.32
C TRP A 170 5.99 -5.63 1.35
N VAL A 171 6.17 -6.40 0.28
CA VAL A 171 5.77 -7.81 0.22
C VAL A 171 6.48 -8.62 1.31
N ASP A 172 7.74 -8.33 1.58
CA ASP A 172 8.53 -9.05 2.59
C ASP A 172 8.10 -8.69 4.00
N ILE A 173 7.91 -7.39 4.26
CA ILE A 173 7.36 -6.91 5.53
C ILE A 173 5.96 -7.52 5.76
N GLY A 174 5.10 -7.55 4.75
CA GLY A 174 3.76 -8.14 4.84
C GLY A 174 3.78 -9.63 5.18
N LEU A 175 4.66 -10.41 4.55
CA LEU A 175 4.82 -11.83 4.87
C LEU A 175 5.33 -12.06 6.30
N ILE A 176 6.30 -11.28 6.76
CA ILE A 176 6.83 -11.37 8.12
C ILE A 176 5.73 -11.05 9.15
N PHE A 177 4.96 -9.99 8.88
CA PHE A 177 3.84 -9.57 9.73
C PHE A 177 2.78 -10.67 9.85
N PHE A 178 2.35 -11.27 8.73
CA PHE A 178 1.35 -12.33 8.74
C PHE A 178 1.84 -13.63 9.37
N LYS A 179 3.11 -14.00 9.15
CA LYS A 179 3.70 -15.16 9.82
C LYS A 179 3.65 -15.00 11.35
N ARG A 180 3.93 -13.79 11.85
CA ARG A 180 3.85 -13.47 13.27
C ARG A 180 2.40 -13.49 13.77
N LEU A 181 1.44 -12.94 13.02
CA LEU A 181 0.01 -13.01 13.38
C LEU A 181 -0.52 -14.44 13.43
N ASN A 182 -0.20 -15.29 12.45
CA ASN A 182 -0.65 -16.68 12.43
C ASN A 182 -0.16 -17.45 13.67
N PHE A 183 1.10 -17.21 14.08
CA PHE A 183 1.63 -17.78 15.33
C PHE A 183 0.81 -17.37 16.56
N TYR A 184 0.37 -16.11 16.65
CA TYR A 184 -0.48 -15.66 17.74
C TYR A 184 -1.88 -16.28 17.69
N PHE A 185 -2.49 -16.41 16.50
CA PHE A 185 -3.83 -17.01 16.36
C PHE A 185 -3.87 -18.52 16.61
N ASN A 186 -2.79 -19.26 16.32
CA ASN A 186 -2.73 -20.70 16.55
C ASN A 186 -2.35 -21.10 17.99
N ASN A 187 -1.84 -20.15 18.79
CA ASN A 187 -1.48 -20.37 20.20
C ASN A 187 -2.54 -19.84 21.18
N GLN A 188 -3.72 -19.45 20.70
CA GLN A 188 -4.91 -19.16 21.50
C GLN A 188 -5.93 -20.29 21.35
#